data_AF-A0A183B839-F1
#
_entry.id   AF-A0A183B839-F1
#
_cell.length_a   1.000
_cell.length_b   1.000
_cell.length_c   1.000
_cell.angle_alpha   90.00
_cell.angle_beta   90.00
_cell.angle_gamma   90.00
#
_symmetry.space_group_name_H-M   'P 1'
#
loop_
_entity.id
_entity.type
_entity.pdbx_description
1 polymer ?
#
loop_
_entity_poly.entity_id
_entity_poly.type
_entity_poly.pdbx_seq_one_letter_code
_entity_poly.pdbx_strand_id
1 'polypeptide(L)'
;MEDGAVFEKAGVNISAIHGTLSPVAVREMRARHSEIDVDKDCKFFACGISSVIHPRNPYVPTTHFNFRYFEVDLGKGRKCWWYGGGSDLTPYYLFEDDAKHFHQQLKMACDKHDPTYYAKFKKWCDEYFFLKHRGSTLICFITRPVTACDSPISG
;
A
#
# COMPACT_ATOMS: atom_id res chain seq x y z
N MET A 1 -17.76 -11.37 -1.59
CA MET A 1 -18.43 -12.44 -0.83
C MET A 1 -19.10 -11.82 0.36
N GLU A 2 -20.35 -12.18 0.63
CA GLU A 2 -21.16 -11.63 1.72
C GLU A 2 -21.92 -12.78 2.40
N ASP A 3 -22.21 -12.63 3.69
CA ASP A 3 -23.02 -13.52 4.52
C ASP A 3 -22.49 -14.98 4.65
N GLY A 4 -21.18 -15.19 4.52
CA GLY A 4 -20.55 -16.52 4.64
C GLY A 4 -20.47 -17.04 6.09
N ALA A 5 -20.18 -18.33 6.29
CA ALA A 5 -20.11 -18.92 7.65
C ALA A 5 -18.97 -18.35 8.52
N VAL A 6 -17.85 -17.95 7.90
CA VAL A 6 -16.65 -17.42 8.58
C VAL A 6 -16.49 -15.92 8.34
N PHE A 7 -16.69 -15.47 7.10
CA PHE A 7 -16.58 -14.06 6.72
C PHE A 7 -17.96 -13.46 6.52
N GLU A 8 -18.24 -12.40 7.28
CA GLU A 8 -19.45 -11.61 7.12
C GLU A 8 -19.43 -10.88 5.79
N LYS A 9 -18.29 -10.26 5.48
CA LYS A 9 -18.07 -9.53 4.22
C LYS A 9 -16.61 -9.58 3.84
N ALA A 10 -16.33 -9.99 2.61
CA ALA A 10 -14.98 -9.99 2.06
C ALA A 10 -15.00 -9.43 0.64
N GLY A 11 -14.19 -8.40 0.42
CA GLY A 11 -13.95 -7.80 -0.88
C GLY A 11 -12.49 -7.97 -1.28
N VAL A 12 -12.26 -8.37 -2.52
CA VAL A 12 -10.95 -8.33 -3.18
C VAL A 12 -11.16 -7.68 -4.53
N ASN A 13 -10.49 -6.56 -4.74
CA ASN A 13 -10.59 -5.77 -5.96
C ASN A 13 -9.23 -5.73 -6.63
N ILE A 14 -9.22 -5.97 -7.93
CA ILE A 14 -8.07 -5.76 -8.80
C ILE A 14 -8.47 -4.70 -9.80
N SER A 15 -7.63 -3.68 -9.96
CA SER A 15 -7.82 -2.65 -10.96
C SER A 15 -6.55 -2.49 -11.79
N ALA A 16 -6.75 -2.22 -13.08
CA ALA A 16 -5.70 -1.81 -14.00
C ALA A 16 -6.29 -0.68 -14.86
N ILE A 17 -5.66 0.48 -14.81
CA ILE A 17 -6.14 1.71 -15.41
C ILE A 17 -5.00 2.29 -16.22
N HIS A 18 -5.29 2.67 -17.47
CA HIS A 18 -4.40 3.43 -18.32
C HIS A 18 -5.11 4.68 -18.81
N GLY A 19 -4.37 5.78 -18.96
CA GLY A 19 -4.96 7.01 -19.46
C GLY A 19 -3.96 8.16 -19.50
N THR A 20 -4.47 9.37 -19.67
CA THR A 20 -3.69 10.60 -19.58
C THR A 20 -4.05 11.28 -18.27
N LEU A 21 -3.04 11.71 -17.51
CA LEU A 21 -3.25 12.44 -16.27
C LEU A 21 -3.92 13.78 -16.57
N SER A 22 -4.91 14.15 -15.75
CA SER A 22 -5.47 15.50 -15.82
C SER A 22 -4.43 16.54 -15.36
N PRO A 23 -4.48 17.79 -15.85
CA PRO A 23 -3.54 18.84 -15.43
C PRO A 23 -3.50 19.07 -13.91
N VAL A 24 -4.62 18.80 -13.22
CA VAL A 24 -4.71 18.85 -11.74
C VAL A 24 -3.90 17.72 -11.12
N ALA A 25 -4.08 16.47 -11.60
CA ALA A 25 -3.35 15.32 -11.10
C ALA A 25 -1.83 15.45 -11.32
N VAL A 26 -1.42 16.00 -12.47
CA VAL A 26 0.00 16.27 -12.77
C VAL A 26 0.61 17.25 -11.75
N ARG A 27 -0.10 18.33 -11.40
CA ARG A 27 0.37 19.30 -10.40
C ARG A 27 0.54 18.68 -9.00
N GLU A 28 -0.43 17.87 -8.56
CA GLU A 28 -0.35 17.17 -7.27
C GLU A 28 0.80 16.16 -7.24
N MET A 29 1.01 15.42 -8.33
CA MET A 29 2.11 14.47 -8.42
C MET A 29 3.47 15.15 -8.46
N ARG A 30 3.58 16.32 -9.11
CA ARG A 30 4.83 17.09 -9.17
C ARG A 30 5.36 17.49 -7.79
N ALA A 31 4.47 17.71 -6.81
CA ALA A 31 4.88 18.01 -5.43
C ALA A 31 5.73 16.90 -4.79
N ARG A 32 5.63 15.66 -5.31
CA ARG A 32 6.39 14.49 -4.83
C ARG A 32 7.31 13.89 -5.89
N HIS A 33 7.14 14.28 -7.16
CA HIS A 33 7.87 13.76 -8.32
C HIS A 33 8.24 14.91 -9.26
N SER A 34 9.37 15.58 -8.97
CA SER A 34 9.81 16.80 -9.68
C SER A 34 10.11 16.60 -11.17
N GLU A 35 10.25 15.36 -11.62
CA GLU A 35 10.58 14.98 -12.99
C GLU A 35 9.37 14.98 -13.95
N ILE A 36 8.15 15.12 -13.43
CA ILE A 36 6.94 15.15 -14.25
C ILE A 36 6.80 16.53 -14.90
N ASP A 37 6.75 16.54 -16.23
CA ASP A 37 6.58 17.74 -17.05
C ASP A 37 5.10 18.14 -17.11
N VAL A 38 4.79 19.35 -16.63
CA VAL A 38 3.40 19.83 -16.45
C VAL A 38 2.74 20.20 -17.77
N ASP A 39 3.55 20.46 -18.79
CA ASP A 39 3.12 21.06 -20.07
C ASP A 39 2.92 20.00 -21.17
N LYS A 40 2.98 18.71 -20.82
CA LYS A 40 2.80 17.59 -21.76
C LYS A 40 1.74 16.60 -21.29
N ASP A 41 1.15 15.91 -22.28
CA ASP A 41 0.29 14.75 -22.05
C ASP A 41 1.07 13.62 -21.36
N CYS A 42 0.92 13.56 -20.05
CA CYS A 42 1.51 12.51 -19.22
C CYS A 42 0.63 11.28 -19.25
N LYS A 43 0.98 10.30 -20.09
CA LYS A 43 0.32 8.98 -20.06
C LYS A 43 0.73 8.27 -18.77
N PHE A 44 -0.23 7.63 -18.13
CA PHE A 44 0.01 6.84 -16.93
C PHE A 44 -0.60 5.46 -17.03
N PHE A 45 -0.01 4.54 -16.28
CA PHE A 45 -0.57 3.24 -15.99
C PHE A 45 -0.55 3.02 -14.49
N ALA A 46 -1.66 2.53 -13.95
CA ALA A 46 -1.80 2.19 -12.55
C ALA A 46 -2.49 0.84 -12.43
N CYS A 47 -1.91 -0.06 -11.65
CA CYS A 47 -2.59 -1.29 -11.28
C CYS A 47 -2.47 -1.54 -9.79
N GLY A 48 -3.40 -2.29 -9.23
CA GLY A 48 -3.34 -2.63 -7.83
C GLY A 48 -4.35 -3.68 -7.43
N ILE A 49 -4.05 -4.32 -6.31
CA ILE A 49 -4.93 -5.21 -5.60
C ILE A 49 -5.24 -4.60 -4.23
N SER A 50 -6.51 -4.62 -3.85
CA SER A 50 -6.95 -4.18 -2.54
C SER A 50 -7.93 -5.20 -1.98
N SER A 51 -7.84 -5.48 -0.69
CA SER A 51 -8.80 -6.34 -0.01
C SER A 51 -9.14 -5.81 1.37
N VAL A 52 -10.41 -5.97 1.74
CA VAL A 52 -10.93 -5.78 3.09
C VAL A 52 -11.72 -7.04 3.43
N ILE A 53 -11.40 -7.66 4.56
CA ILE A 53 -12.04 -8.89 5.02
C ILE A 53 -12.54 -8.69 6.44
N HIS A 54 -13.84 -8.83 6.62
CA HIS A 54 -14.56 -8.78 7.88
C HIS A 54 -15.03 -10.20 8.28
N PRO A 55 -14.39 -10.82 9.26
CA PRO A 55 -14.87 -12.06 9.87
C PRO A 55 -16.15 -11.83 10.67
N ARG A 56 -17.01 -12.86 10.77
CA ARG A 56 -18.18 -12.82 11.68
C ARG A 56 -17.79 -12.95 13.15
N ASN A 57 -16.77 -13.76 13.42
CA ASN A 57 -16.36 -14.04 14.79
C ASN A 57 -15.52 -12.86 15.31
N PRO A 58 -15.91 -12.19 16.41
CA PRO A 58 -15.18 -11.04 16.94
C PRO A 58 -13.78 -11.38 17.46
N TYR A 59 -13.49 -12.67 17.70
CA TYR A 59 -12.14 -13.12 18.03
C TYR A 59 -11.22 -13.24 16.81
N VAL A 60 -11.75 -13.11 15.60
CA VAL A 60 -10.95 -13.08 14.36
C VAL A 60 -10.83 -11.63 13.90
N PRO A 61 -9.60 -11.11 13.71
CA PRO A 61 -9.38 -9.71 13.35
C PRO A 61 -9.84 -9.39 11.93
N THR A 62 -10.30 -8.16 11.72
CA THR A 62 -10.48 -7.62 10.36
C THR A 62 -9.09 -7.38 9.75
N THR A 63 -8.92 -7.77 8.48
CA THR A 63 -7.66 -7.54 7.75
C THR A 63 -7.90 -6.65 6.55
N HIS A 64 -6.96 -5.76 6.29
CA HIS A 64 -6.90 -5.02 5.05
C HIS A 64 -5.50 -5.12 4.43
N PHE A 65 -5.44 -5.16 3.12
CA PHE A 65 -4.20 -4.95 2.38
C PHE A 65 -4.46 -4.20 1.08
N ASN A 66 -3.48 -3.42 0.68
CA ASN A 66 -3.47 -2.71 -0.59
C ASN A 66 -2.05 -2.77 -1.15
N PHE A 67 -1.88 -3.23 -2.38
CA PHE A 67 -0.62 -3.14 -3.11
C PHE A 67 -0.92 -2.55 -4.48
N ARG A 68 -0.19 -1.50 -4.85
CA ARG A 68 -0.39 -0.77 -6.09
C ARG A 68 0.94 -0.42 -6.73
N TYR A 69 0.92 -0.42 -8.05
CA TYR A 69 1.96 0.05 -8.92
C TYR A 69 1.44 1.24 -9.72
N PHE A 70 2.30 2.22 -9.93
CA PHE A 70 1.99 3.38 -10.74
C PHE A 70 3.21 3.72 -11.59
N GLU A 71 2.99 4.01 -12.87
CA GLU A 71 4.00 4.56 -13.77
C GLU A 71 3.45 5.74 -14.57
N VAL A 72 4.32 6.71 -14.83
CA VAL A 72 4.08 7.87 -15.68
C VAL A 72 5.14 7.89 -16.76
N ASP A 73 4.71 8.02 -18.00
CA ASP A 73 5.57 8.29 -19.14
C ASP A 73 6.04 9.75 -19.10
N LEU A 74 7.34 9.95 -18.98
CA LEU A 74 7.98 11.27 -18.99
C LEU A 74 8.36 11.73 -20.41
N GLY A 75 8.08 10.90 -21.42
CA GLY A 75 8.51 11.09 -22.80
C GLY A 75 9.97 10.71 -23.03
N LYS A 76 10.37 10.63 -24.31
CA LYS A 76 11.74 10.25 -24.74
C LYS A 76 12.20 8.88 -24.19
N GLY A 77 11.25 7.95 -23.96
CA GLY A 77 11.53 6.60 -23.46
C GLY A 77 11.80 6.53 -21.95
N ARG A 78 11.64 7.64 -21.22
CA ARG A 78 11.80 7.71 -19.77
C ARG A 78 10.47 7.47 -19.06
N LYS A 79 10.52 6.73 -17.96
CA LYS A 79 9.36 6.51 -17.09
C LYS A 79 9.74 6.80 -15.66
N CYS A 80 8.81 7.40 -14.92
CA CYS A 80 8.89 7.39 -13.47
C CYS A 80 7.81 6.48 -12.90
N TRP A 81 8.21 5.56 -12.04
CA TRP A 81 7.32 4.57 -11.46
C TRP A 81 7.53 4.44 -9.96
N TRP A 82 6.49 3.99 -9.27
CA TRP A 82 6.58 3.67 -7.86
C TRP A 82 5.61 2.56 -7.45
N TYR A 83 6.01 1.83 -6.41
CA TYR A 83 5.13 0.90 -5.71
C TYR A 83 4.68 1.52 -4.40
N GLY A 84 3.41 1.37 -4.07
CA GLY A 84 2.90 1.69 -2.75
C GLY A 84 2.06 0.54 -2.23
N GLY A 85 1.99 0.41 -0.91
CA GLY A 85 1.12 -0.59 -0.34
C GLY A 85 1.23 -0.73 1.16
N GLY A 86 0.64 -1.80 1.67
CA GLY A 86 0.60 -2.08 3.07
C GLY A 86 -0.44 -3.13 3.40
N SER A 87 -0.36 -3.61 4.63
CA SER A 87 -1.37 -4.46 5.22
C SER A 87 -1.53 -4.10 6.68
N ASP A 88 -2.75 -4.19 7.18
CA ASP A 88 -3.09 -3.92 8.56
C ASP A 88 -4.05 -4.97 9.11
N LEU A 89 -3.95 -5.12 10.42
CA LEU A 89 -4.70 -6.04 11.24
C LEU A 89 -5.46 -5.22 12.27
N THR A 90 -6.78 -5.31 12.25
CA THR A 90 -7.68 -4.59 13.16
C THR A 90 -8.42 -5.60 14.03
N PRO A 91 -7.84 -6.02 15.17
CA PRO A 91 -8.50 -6.91 16.12
C PRO A 91 -9.59 -6.17 16.90
N TYR A 92 -10.71 -6.86 17.17
CA TYR A 92 -11.68 -6.41 18.17
C TYR A 92 -11.22 -6.79 19.59
N TYR A 93 -10.67 -8.00 19.72
CA TYR A 93 -9.97 -8.47 20.91
C TYR A 93 -8.50 -8.71 20.58
N LEU A 94 -7.60 -8.09 21.35
CA LEU A 94 -6.17 -8.20 21.12
C LEU A 94 -5.64 -9.56 21.60
N PHE A 95 -5.22 -10.39 20.66
CA PHE A 95 -4.37 -11.55 20.92
C PHE A 95 -2.93 -11.21 20.53
N GLU A 96 -2.02 -11.19 21.50
CA GLU A 96 -0.63 -10.82 21.25
C GLU A 96 0.05 -11.76 20.25
N ASP A 97 -0.31 -13.04 20.27
CA ASP A 97 0.30 -14.05 19.39
C ASP A 97 -0.09 -13.82 17.93
N ASP A 98 -1.33 -13.38 17.66
CA ASP A 98 -1.77 -13.01 16.31
C ASP A 98 -1.02 -11.77 15.82
N ALA A 99 -0.83 -10.78 16.69
CA ALA A 99 -0.06 -9.57 16.38
C ALA A 99 1.42 -9.91 16.07
N LYS A 100 2.04 -10.75 16.90
CA LYS A 100 3.42 -11.23 16.71
C LYS A 100 3.53 -12.02 15.41
N HIS A 101 2.59 -12.93 15.15
CA HIS A 101 2.57 -13.74 13.94
C HIS A 101 2.46 -12.86 12.69
N PHE A 102 1.50 -11.94 12.66
CA PHE A 102 1.30 -11.01 11.54
C PHE A 102 2.58 -10.21 11.25
N HIS A 103 3.18 -9.62 12.28
CA HIS A 103 4.42 -8.87 12.14
C HIS A 103 5.61 -9.74 11.72
N GLN A 104 5.70 -10.97 12.22
CA GLN A 104 6.75 -11.90 11.84
C GLN A 104 6.67 -12.28 10.36
N GLN A 105 5.47 -12.55 9.83
CA GLN A 105 5.29 -12.87 8.41
C GLN A 105 5.71 -11.69 7.51
N LEU A 106 5.32 -10.47 7.88
CA LEU A 106 5.72 -9.26 7.15
C LEU A 106 7.23 -9.02 7.20
N LYS A 107 7.86 -9.25 8.37
CA LYS A 107 9.32 -9.17 8.51
C LYS A 107 10.02 -10.19 7.63
N MET A 108 9.57 -11.45 7.65
CA MET A 108 10.12 -12.52 6.81
C MET A 108 10.01 -12.20 5.32
N ALA A 109 8.92 -11.56 4.88
CA ALA A 109 8.77 -11.11 3.50
C ALA A 109 9.79 -10.00 3.15
N CYS A 110 9.97 -9.03 4.06
CA CYS A 110 10.92 -7.93 3.86
C CYS A 110 12.38 -8.38 3.87
N ASP A 111 12.75 -9.26 4.82
CA ASP A 111 14.11 -9.75 5.01
C ASP A 111 14.66 -10.47 3.78
N LYS A 112 13.79 -11.02 2.91
CA LYS A 112 14.16 -11.62 1.62
C LYS A 112 14.69 -10.62 0.60
N HIS A 113 14.33 -9.34 0.74
CA HIS A 113 14.74 -8.26 -0.17
C HIS A 113 15.80 -7.36 0.48
N ASP A 114 15.51 -6.85 1.68
CA ASP A 114 16.41 -5.99 2.44
C ASP A 114 16.02 -6.04 3.93
N PRO A 115 16.95 -6.46 4.83
CA PRO A 115 16.69 -6.55 6.27
C PRO A 115 16.27 -5.23 6.93
N THR A 116 16.54 -4.08 6.31
CA THR A 116 16.19 -2.75 6.81
C THR A 116 14.76 -2.33 6.50
N TYR A 117 14.09 -3.00 5.55
CA TYR A 117 12.75 -2.61 5.09
C TYR A 117 11.70 -2.72 6.18
N TYR A 118 11.68 -3.83 6.91
CA TYR A 118 10.67 -4.04 7.94
C TYR A 118 10.69 -2.93 9.00
N ALA A 119 11.88 -2.59 9.52
CA ALA A 119 12.02 -1.55 10.54
C ALA A 119 11.59 -0.17 10.03
N LYS A 120 11.93 0.18 8.78
CA LYS A 120 11.52 1.44 8.13
C LYS A 120 10.00 1.49 7.93
N PHE A 121 9.43 0.44 7.37
CA PHE A 121 8.01 0.36 7.01
C PHE A 121 7.11 0.27 8.24
N LYS A 122 7.54 -0.44 9.29
CA LYS A 122 6.84 -0.48 10.57
C LYS A 122 6.78 0.90 11.23
N LYS A 123 7.93 1.59 11.33
CA LYS A 123 7.99 2.94 11.90
C LYS A 123 7.06 3.91 11.16
N TRP A 124 7.05 3.86 9.84
CA TRP A 124 6.15 4.70 9.05
C TRP A 124 4.68 4.37 9.25
N CYS A 125 4.34 3.10 9.39
CA CYS A 125 2.97 2.73 9.68
C CYS A 125 2.51 3.31 11.02
N ASP A 126 3.38 3.22 12.02
CA ASP A 126 3.08 3.72 13.35
C ASP A 126 2.89 5.23 13.37
N GLU A 127 3.68 5.97 12.58
CA GLU A 127 3.54 7.43 12.40
C GLU A 127 2.25 7.79 11.63
N TYR A 128 1.89 7.00 10.61
CA TYR A 128 0.75 7.30 9.72
C TYR A 128 -0.61 7.04 10.40
N PHE A 129 -0.74 5.94 11.14
CA PHE A 129 -1.98 5.55 11.82
C PHE A 129 -2.02 5.94 13.30
N PHE A 130 -1.14 6.85 13.76
CA PHE A 130 -1.17 7.33 15.13
C PHE A 130 -2.42 8.20 15.37
N LEU A 131 -3.38 7.66 16.13
CA LEU A 131 -4.58 8.39 16.52
C LEU A 131 -4.27 9.29 17.73
N LYS A 132 -3.88 10.54 17.46
CA LYS A 132 -3.52 11.54 18.50
C LYS A 132 -4.54 11.67 19.64
N HIS A 133 -5.83 11.47 19.36
CA HIS A 133 -6.91 11.60 20.33
C HIS A 133 -7.17 10.32 21.15
N ARG A 134 -6.63 9.16 20.73
CA ARG A 134 -6.76 7.88 21.46
C ARG A 134 -5.45 7.39 22.08
N GLY A 135 -4.32 8.01 21.70
CA GLY A 135 -2.98 7.60 22.16
C GLY A 135 -2.56 6.21 21.69
N SER A 136 -3.25 5.64 20.70
CA SER A 136 -3.08 4.26 20.23
C SER A 136 -2.83 4.19 18.72
N THR A 137 -2.04 3.21 18.32
CA THR A 137 -1.74 2.89 16.90
C THR A 137 -2.35 1.53 16.56
N LEU A 138 -2.86 1.40 15.33
CA LEU A 138 -3.32 0.11 14.80
C LEU A 138 -2.15 -0.87 14.59
N ILE A 139 -2.43 -2.18 14.61
CA ILE A 139 -1.44 -3.19 14.19
C ILE A 139 -1.33 -3.10 12.69
N CYS A 140 -0.32 -2.39 12.20
CA CYS A 140 -0.27 -2.05 10.79
C CYS A 140 1.15 -2.12 10.22
N PHE A 141 1.20 -2.23 8.89
CA PHE A 141 2.41 -2.19 8.09
C PHE A 141 2.17 -1.43 6.79
N ILE A 142 2.94 -0.37 6.54
CA ILE A 142 2.83 0.44 5.32
C ILE A 142 4.18 0.46 4.61
N THR A 143 4.19 0.12 3.34
CA THR A 143 5.32 0.40 2.45
C THR A 143 5.16 1.81 1.88
N ARG A 144 6.21 2.64 2.03
CA ARG A 144 6.24 3.96 1.40
C ARG A 144 6.39 3.79 -0.12
N PRO A 145 5.90 4.76 -0.92
CA PRO A 145 6.23 4.84 -2.34
C PRO A 145 7.74 4.66 -2.59
N VAL A 146 8.14 3.48 -3.07
CA VAL A 146 9.50 3.28 -3.57
C VAL A 146 9.48 3.83 -4.98
N THR A 147 10.03 5.03 -5.15
CA THR A 147 10.02 5.75 -6.41
C THR A 147 11.33 5.50 -7.13
N ALA A 148 11.24 5.12 -8.40
CA ALA A 148 12.36 5.05 -9.30
C ALA A 148 11.99 5.74 -10.61
N CYS A 149 12.80 6.69 -11.02
CA CYS A 149 12.77 7.22 -12.37
C CYS A 149 13.99 6.65 -13.11
N ASP A 150 13.81 6.17 -14.35
CA ASP A 150 14.85 5.60 -15.22
C ASP A 150 15.55 4.29 -14.78
N SER A 151 15.06 3.60 -13.74
CA SER A 151 15.58 2.27 -13.37
C SER A 151 14.80 1.14 -14.06
N PRO A 152 15.45 0.09 -14.59
CA PRO A 152 14.77 -1.09 -15.10
C PRO A 152 13.95 -1.74 -13.99
N ILE A 153 12.75 -2.22 -14.31
CA ILE A 153 11.91 -2.99 -13.37
C ILE A 153 12.66 -4.30 -13.11
N SER A 154 13.37 -4.39 -11.98
CA SER A 154 14.00 -5.64 -11.56
C SER A 154 12.89 -6.63 -11.18
N GLY A 155 12.72 -7.66 -12.00
CA GLY A 155 11.83 -8.80 -11.75
C GLY A 155 12.41 -9.83 -10.80
#